data_AF-A0A9E7FEG6-F1
#
_entry.id   AF-A0A9E7FEG6-F1
#
_cell.length_a   1.000
_cell.length_b   1.000
_cell.length_c   1.000
_cell.angle_alpha   90.00
_cell.angle_beta   90.00
_cell.angle_gamma   90.00
#
_symmetry.space_group_name_H-M   'P 1'
#
loop_
_entity.id
_entity.type
_entity.pdbx_description
1 polymer ?
#
loop_
_entity_poly.entity_id
_entity_poly.type
_entity_poly.pdbx_seq_one_letter_code
_entity_poly.pdbx_strand_id
1 'polypeptide(L)'
;MKLQAAGKFAQPNKASSYFKDLVDKIWEASPKSLKEFPWEEAKDMVLRQLFVLGKKALRWSFIGLYAISFLSDISLAISRDREFLVPIGLFVGVALADYIKESLQEFLRSRIEDGDPNTYLLGIGSFFVFVKFVSLCFKLQGKMLLSHIGNGGLMQVLWLARKLQQTDDIKNQNVLLVNGPSPTS
;
A
#
# COMPACT_ATOMS: atom_id res chain seq x y z
N MET A 1 11.48 -41.24 -25.78
CA MET A 1 10.15 -40.93 -25.16
C MET A 1 10.03 -39.45 -24.71
N LYS A 2 10.60 -38.46 -25.43
CA LYS A 2 10.60 -37.03 -25.01
C LYS A 2 9.85 -36.06 -25.95
N LEU A 3 9.33 -36.53 -27.08
CA LEU A 3 8.73 -35.65 -28.11
C LEU A 3 7.19 -35.55 -28.05
N GLN A 4 6.49 -36.47 -27.37
CA GLN A 4 5.02 -36.43 -27.29
C GLN A 4 4.48 -35.51 -26.18
N ALA A 5 5.28 -35.17 -25.17
CA ALA A 5 4.84 -34.29 -24.09
C ALA A 5 4.63 -32.86 -24.58
N ALA A 6 5.59 -32.32 -25.35
CA ALA A 6 5.54 -30.93 -25.84
C ALA A 6 4.35 -30.65 -26.77
N GLY A 7 3.94 -31.61 -27.60
CA GLY A 7 2.81 -31.45 -28.53
C GLY A 7 1.42 -31.41 -27.85
N LYS A 8 1.29 -31.94 -26.62
CA LYS A 8 0.01 -31.97 -25.90
C LYS A 8 -0.30 -30.66 -25.17
N PHE A 9 0.71 -29.83 -24.89
CA PHE A 9 0.54 -28.53 -24.23
C PHE A 9 0.20 -27.37 -25.18
N ALA A 10 0.32 -27.57 -26.50
CA ALA A 10 0.05 -26.54 -27.50
C ALA A 10 -1.45 -26.25 -27.71
N GLN A 11 -2.35 -27.08 -27.17
CA GLN A 11 -3.80 -26.87 -27.22
C GLN A 11 -4.36 -26.84 -25.78
N PRO A 12 -5.03 -25.76 -25.35
CA PRO A 12 -5.42 -25.57 -23.94
C PRO A 12 -6.40 -26.64 -23.45
N ASN A 13 -7.27 -27.15 -24.32
CA ASN A 13 -8.21 -28.22 -23.99
C ASN A 13 -7.52 -29.57 -23.73
N LYS A 14 -6.44 -29.90 -24.46
CA LYS A 14 -5.66 -31.15 -24.28
C LYS A 14 -4.69 -31.07 -23.10
N ALA A 15 -4.18 -29.88 -22.81
CA ALA A 15 -3.39 -29.66 -21.59
C ALA A 15 -4.24 -29.94 -20.34
N SER A 16 -5.47 -29.41 -20.29
CA SER A 16 -6.36 -29.59 -19.14
C SER A 16 -6.72 -31.06 -18.86
N SER A 17 -7.01 -31.84 -19.90
CA SER A 17 -7.34 -33.26 -19.75
C SER A 17 -6.12 -34.10 -19.35
N TYR A 18 -4.93 -33.74 -19.84
CA TYR A 18 -3.68 -34.38 -19.43
C TYR A 18 -3.33 -34.07 -17.97
N PHE A 19 -3.51 -32.82 -17.53
CA PHE A 19 -3.33 -32.46 -16.13
C PHE A 19 -4.32 -33.19 -15.22
N LYS A 20 -5.58 -33.32 -15.65
CA LYS A 20 -6.58 -34.06 -14.90
C LYS A 20 -6.20 -35.54 -14.74
N ASP A 21 -5.79 -36.19 -15.83
CA ASP A 21 -5.30 -37.57 -15.83
C ASP A 21 -4.06 -37.77 -14.94
N LEU A 22 -3.13 -36.81 -14.94
CA LEU A 22 -1.97 -36.82 -14.06
C LEU A 22 -2.34 -36.64 -12.58
N VAL A 23 -3.26 -35.73 -12.27
CA VAL A 23 -3.74 -35.50 -10.90
C VAL A 23 -4.45 -36.74 -10.38
N ASP A 24 -5.32 -37.34 -11.18
CA ASP A 24 -6.05 -38.57 -10.81
C ASP A 24 -5.06 -39.73 -10.57
N LYS A 25 -4.05 -39.90 -11.43
CA LYS A 25 -3.03 -40.95 -11.27
C LYS A 25 -2.12 -40.75 -10.05
N ILE A 26 -1.78 -39.50 -9.73
CA ILE A 26 -1.02 -39.15 -8.52
C ILE A 26 -1.89 -39.36 -7.27
N TRP A 27 -3.18 -39.04 -7.37
CA TRP A 27 -4.15 -39.25 -6.29
C TRP A 27 -4.33 -40.74 -6.00
N GLU A 28 -4.49 -41.57 -7.03
CA GLU A 28 -4.58 -43.03 -6.89
C GLU A 28 -3.33 -43.63 -6.24
N ALA A 29 -2.14 -43.23 -6.70
CA ALA A 29 -0.85 -43.68 -6.18
C ALA A 29 -0.50 -43.13 -4.78
N SER A 30 -1.29 -42.17 -4.27
CA SER A 30 -1.00 -41.55 -2.97
C SER A 30 -1.36 -42.47 -1.79
N PRO A 31 -0.50 -42.55 -0.76
CA PRO A 31 -0.76 -43.33 0.44
C PRO A 31 -2.01 -42.82 1.19
N LYS A 32 -2.69 -43.72 1.92
CA LYS A 32 -3.97 -43.43 2.59
C LYS A 32 -3.92 -42.19 3.49
N SER A 33 -2.80 -41.97 4.18
CA SER A 33 -2.59 -40.81 5.05
C SER A 33 -2.67 -39.44 4.35
N LEU A 34 -2.38 -39.35 3.04
CA LEU A 34 -2.53 -38.11 2.26
C LEU A 34 -3.97 -37.88 1.78
N LYS A 35 -4.78 -38.95 1.67
CA LYS A 35 -6.20 -38.86 1.29
C LYS A 35 -7.07 -38.46 2.47
N GLU A 36 -6.70 -38.88 3.67
CA GLU A 36 -7.39 -38.57 4.93
C GLU A 36 -6.96 -37.22 5.53
N PHE A 37 -5.97 -36.56 4.94
CA PHE A 37 -5.46 -35.28 5.41
C PHE A 37 -6.47 -34.14 5.14
N PRO A 38 -6.74 -33.24 6.12
CA PRO A 38 -7.69 -32.15 5.96
C PRO A 38 -7.10 -30.99 5.12
N TRP A 39 -7.07 -31.19 3.80
CA TRP A 39 -6.46 -30.25 2.83
C TRP A 39 -7.05 -28.84 2.87
N GLU A 40 -8.36 -28.71 3.08
CA GLU A 40 -9.02 -27.40 3.12
C GLU A 40 -8.58 -26.59 4.35
N GLU A 41 -8.52 -27.21 5.54
CA GLU A 41 -8.05 -26.54 6.76
C GLU A 41 -6.56 -26.22 6.70
N ALA A 42 -5.75 -27.13 6.18
CA ALA A 42 -4.31 -26.91 6.02
C ALA A 42 -4.02 -25.77 5.03
N LYS A 43 -4.77 -25.70 3.93
CA LYS A 43 -4.68 -24.61 2.95
C LYS A 43 -5.03 -23.27 3.59
N ASP A 44 -6.13 -23.19 4.33
CA ASP A 44 -6.53 -21.95 5.00
C ASP A 44 -5.49 -21.50 6.05
N MET A 45 -4.92 -22.44 6.79
CA MET A 45 -3.87 -22.14 7.77
C MET A 45 -2.59 -21.63 7.09
N VAL A 46 -2.15 -22.28 6.01
CA VAL A 46 -0.97 -21.87 5.24
C VAL A 46 -1.20 -20.52 4.58
N LEU A 47 -2.37 -20.27 4.00
CA LEU A 47 -2.72 -18.97 3.42
C LEU A 47 -2.70 -17.86 4.47
N ARG A 48 -3.25 -18.09 5.66
CA ARG A 48 -3.18 -17.14 6.78
C ARG A 48 -1.74 -16.86 7.19
N GLN A 49 -0.91 -17.88 7.35
CA GLN A 49 0.51 -17.72 7.69
C GLN A 49 1.27 -16.96 6.61
N LEU A 50 1.04 -17.30 5.33
CA LEU A 50 1.66 -16.63 4.20
C LEU A 50 1.24 -15.16 4.11
N PHE A 51 -0.02 -14.85 4.42
CA PHE A 51 -0.50 -13.47 4.44
C PHE A 51 0.16 -12.65 5.57
N VAL A 52 0.29 -13.23 6.76
CA VAL A 52 0.96 -12.58 7.89
C VAL A 52 2.46 -12.37 7.62
N LEU A 53 3.13 -13.41 7.14
CA LEU A 53 4.56 -13.37 6.85
C LEU A 53 4.85 -12.48 5.64
N GLY A 54 4.03 -12.58 4.60
CA GLY A 54 4.06 -11.74 3.41
C GLY A 54 3.88 -10.27 3.77
N LYS A 55 2.89 -9.91 4.58
CA LYS A 55 2.69 -8.53 5.06
C LYS A 55 3.90 -7.99 5.83
N LYS A 56 4.53 -8.83 6.67
CA LYS A 56 5.74 -8.46 7.41
C LYS A 56 6.94 -8.29 6.47
N ALA A 57 7.18 -9.26 5.59
CA ALA A 57 8.26 -9.23 4.62
C ALA A 57 8.14 -8.04 3.65
N LEU A 58 6.92 -7.77 3.17
CA LEU A 58 6.62 -6.60 2.34
C LEU A 58 6.97 -5.34 3.11
N ARG A 59 6.50 -5.17 4.35
CA ARG A 59 6.79 -4.00 5.18
C ARG A 59 8.29 -3.76 5.38
N TRP A 60 9.07 -4.80 5.67
CA TRP A 60 10.52 -4.69 5.83
C TRP A 60 11.23 -4.44 4.50
N SER A 61 10.75 -5.04 3.41
CA SER A 61 11.26 -4.79 2.06
C SER A 61 11.04 -3.34 1.65
N PHE A 62 9.86 -2.79 1.92
CA PHE A 62 9.54 -1.37 1.70
C PHE A 62 10.48 -0.45 2.50
N ILE A 63 10.72 -0.77 3.78
CA ILE A 63 11.63 0.00 4.63
C ILE A 63 13.07 -0.01 4.09
N GLY A 64 13.58 -1.19 3.71
CA GLY A 64 14.95 -1.34 3.22
C GLY A 64 15.15 -0.64 1.88
N LEU A 65 14.20 -0.84 0.95
CA LEU A 65 14.21 -0.17 -0.36
C LEU A 65 14.12 1.35 -0.22
N TYR A 66 13.31 1.84 0.73
CA TYR A 66 13.19 3.27 1.01
C TYR A 66 14.52 3.85 1.53
N ALA A 67 15.17 3.18 2.48
CA ALA A 67 16.44 3.62 3.04
C ALA A 67 17.56 3.68 1.98
N ILE A 68 17.68 2.64 1.16
CA ILE A 68 18.69 2.57 0.08
C ILE A 68 18.42 3.64 -0.98
N SER A 69 17.16 3.85 -1.33
CA SER A 69 16.80 4.81 -2.38
C SER A 69 16.96 6.26 -1.93
N PHE A 70 16.68 6.57 -0.66
CA PHE A 70 16.91 7.88 -0.08
C PHE A 70 18.41 8.22 -0.06
N LEU A 71 19.25 7.28 0.38
CA LEU A 71 20.70 7.46 0.40
C LEU A 71 21.26 7.68 -1.02
N SER A 72 20.73 6.93 -2.00
CA SER A 72 21.12 7.04 -3.39
C SER A 72 20.65 8.35 -4.05
N ASP A 73 19.46 8.85 -3.72
CA ASP A 73 18.93 10.11 -4.26
C ASP A 73 19.69 11.33 -3.69
N ILE A 74 20.08 11.32 -2.41
CA ILE A 74 20.94 12.36 -1.83
C ILE A 74 22.30 12.39 -2.54
N SER A 75 22.91 11.22 -2.74
CA SER A 75 24.21 11.11 -3.40
C SER A 75 24.16 11.56 -4.87
N LEU A 76 23.04 11.34 -5.56
CA LEU A 76 22.84 11.74 -6.96
C LEU A 76 22.46 13.22 -7.11
N ALA A 77 21.69 13.78 -6.17
CA ALA A 77 21.30 15.19 -6.19
C ALA A 77 22.51 16.11 -5.98
N ILE A 78 23.42 15.74 -5.08
CA ILE A 78 24.69 16.45 -4.84
C ILE A 78 25.59 16.45 -6.09
N SER A 79 25.47 15.46 -6.97
CA SER A 79 26.37 15.29 -8.10
C SER A 79 25.93 15.94 -9.41
N ARG A 80 24.70 16.50 -9.54
CA ARG A 80 24.13 16.80 -10.87
C ARG A 80 23.40 18.14 -11.08
N ASP A 81 23.55 19.16 -10.23
CA ASP A 81 23.01 20.53 -10.45
C ASP A 81 21.54 20.57 -10.94
N ARG A 82 20.66 19.81 -10.28
CA ARG A 82 19.25 19.63 -10.67
C ARG A 82 18.29 20.20 -9.62
N GLU A 83 18.51 21.46 -9.25
CA GLU A 83 17.82 22.13 -8.15
C GLU A 83 16.33 22.42 -8.43
N PHE A 84 15.95 22.73 -9.67
CA PHE A 84 14.57 23.11 -10.02
C PHE A 84 13.55 21.96 -10.03
N LEU A 85 14.00 20.71 -10.12
CA LEU A 85 13.12 19.54 -10.08
C LEU A 85 12.51 19.31 -8.69
N VAL A 86 13.18 19.82 -7.65
CA VAL A 86 12.76 19.74 -6.26
C VAL A 86 11.50 20.58 -5.98
N PRO A 87 11.48 21.91 -6.21
CA PRO A 87 10.31 22.74 -5.94
C PRO A 87 9.11 22.41 -6.84
N ILE A 88 9.34 22.06 -8.12
CA ILE A 88 8.27 21.67 -9.04
C ILE A 88 7.58 20.39 -8.58
N GLY A 89 8.38 19.38 -8.22
CA GLY A 89 7.82 18.11 -7.72
C GLY A 89 7.05 18.31 -6.42
N LEU A 90 7.59 19.09 -5.47
CA LEU A 90 6.89 19.43 -4.22
C LEU A 90 5.55 20.12 -4.48
N PHE A 91 5.52 21.13 -5.36
CA PHE A 91 4.31 21.88 -5.67
C PHE A 91 3.21 20.98 -6.27
N VAL A 92 3.57 20.14 -7.25
CA VAL A 92 2.64 19.17 -7.85
C VAL A 92 2.14 18.16 -6.81
N GLY A 93 3.00 17.73 -5.88
CA GLY A 93 2.62 16.86 -4.77
C GLY A 93 1.56 17.47 -3.86
N VAL A 94 1.74 18.73 -3.47
CA VAL A 94 0.78 19.47 -2.62
C VAL A 94 -0.56 19.66 -3.36
N ALA A 95 -0.53 20.14 -4.60
CA ALA A 95 -1.74 20.37 -5.38
C ALA A 95 -2.54 19.08 -5.62
N LEU A 96 -1.85 17.97 -5.89
CA LEU A 96 -2.47 16.67 -6.06
C LEU A 96 -3.09 16.15 -4.75
N ALA A 97 -2.46 16.42 -3.60
CA ALA A 97 -3.01 16.02 -2.30
C ALA A 97 -4.31 16.76 -1.98
N ASP A 98 -4.39 18.06 -2.28
CA ASP A 98 -5.61 18.84 -2.11
C ASP A 98 -6.73 18.36 -3.05
N TYR A 99 -6.41 18.09 -4.32
CA TYR A 99 -7.39 17.55 -5.27
C TYR A 99 -7.94 16.18 -4.85
N ILE A 100 -7.07 15.27 -4.41
CA ILE A 100 -7.49 13.94 -3.92
C ILE A 100 -8.32 14.10 -2.64
N LYS A 101 -7.93 15.01 -1.73
CA LYS A 101 -8.69 15.30 -0.52
C LYS A 101 -10.11 15.75 -0.83
N GLU A 102 -10.29 16.73 -1.72
CA GLU A 102 -11.61 17.21 -2.13
C GLU A 102 -12.43 16.07 -2.77
N SER A 103 -11.81 15.31 -3.67
CA SER A 103 -12.46 14.18 -4.34
C SER A 103 -12.88 13.09 -3.35
N LEU A 104 -12.02 12.72 -2.39
CA LEU A 104 -12.33 11.71 -1.36
C LEU A 104 -13.40 12.23 -0.41
N GLN A 105 -13.36 13.50 -0.04
CA GLN A 105 -14.34 14.11 0.84
C GLN A 105 -15.73 14.10 0.18
N GLU A 106 -15.84 14.49 -1.09
CA GLU A 106 -17.09 14.45 -1.85
C GLU A 106 -17.63 13.01 -1.98
N PHE A 107 -16.74 12.07 -2.30
CA PHE A 107 -17.11 10.67 -2.52
C PHE A 107 -17.42 9.89 -1.24
N LEU A 108 -16.79 10.23 -0.11
CA LEU A 108 -17.08 9.62 1.19
C LEU A 108 -18.25 10.29 1.88
N ARG A 109 -18.46 11.60 1.72
CA ARG A 109 -19.64 12.30 2.24
C ARG A 109 -20.94 11.74 1.66
N SER A 110 -20.92 11.26 0.41
CA SER A 110 -22.07 10.57 -0.19
C SER A 110 -22.26 9.12 0.29
N ARG A 111 -21.27 8.54 0.99
CA ARG A 111 -21.27 7.11 1.38
C ARG A 111 -21.28 6.87 2.89
N ILE A 112 -20.76 7.80 3.69
CA ILE A 112 -20.60 7.68 5.15
C ILE A 112 -20.86 9.07 5.75
N GLU A 113 -21.99 9.23 6.44
CA GLU A 113 -22.38 10.50 7.09
C GLU A 113 -21.49 10.84 8.30
N ASP A 114 -20.87 9.81 8.92
CA ASP A 114 -20.04 9.89 10.13
C ASP A 114 -18.58 9.40 9.91
N GLY A 115 -18.00 9.67 8.75
CA GLY A 115 -16.62 9.23 8.47
C GLY A 115 -15.60 10.03 9.28
N ASP A 116 -14.86 9.37 10.19
CA ASP A 116 -13.78 10.00 10.97
C ASP A 116 -12.77 10.70 10.05
N PRO A 117 -12.44 11.99 10.30
CA PRO A 117 -11.45 12.73 9.55
C PRO A 117 -10.09 12.06 9.36
N ASN A 118 -9.72 11.19 10.27
CA ASN A 118 -8.49 10.44 10.18
C ASN A 118 -8.48 9.41 9.02
N THR A 119 -9.65 8.93 8.59
CA THR A 119 -9.76 7.88 7.56
C THR A 119 -9.35 8.39 6.17
N TYR A 120 -9.75 9.61 5.82
CA TYR A 120 -9.39 10.19 4.51
C TYR A 120 -7.91 10.59 4.49
N LEU A 121 -7.40 11.13 5.60
CA LEU A 121 -5.97 11.39 5.79
C LEU A 121 -5.12 10.13 5.62
N LEU A 122 -5.55 9.01 6.17
CA LEU A 122 -4.90 7.71 6.03
C LEU A 122 -4.91 7.23 4.56
N GLY A 123 -6.04 7.40 3.86
CA GLY A 123 -6.18 7.05 2.44
C GLY A 123 -5.25 7.85 1.53
N ILE A 124 -5.23 9.18 1.69
CA ILE A 124 -4.37 10.08 0.91
C ILE A 124 -2.90 9.80 1.22
N GLY A 125 -2.55 9.62 2.50
CA GLY A 125 -1.19 9.25 2.92
C GLY A 125 -0.73 7.94 2.29
N SER A 126 -1.58 6.90 2.29
CA SER A 126 -1.28 5.62 1.65
C SER A 126 -1.06 5.76 0.14
N PHE A 127 -1.83 6.62 -0.55
CA PHE A 127 -1.66 6.87 -1.97
C PHE A 127 -0.29 7.50 -2.28
N PHE A 128 0.13 8.52 -1.54
CA PHE A 128 1.45 9.13 -1.76
C PHE A 128 2.61 8.21 -1.40
N VAL A 129 2.44 7.33 -0.41
CA VAL A 129 3.40 6.23 -0.15
C VAL A 129 3.47 5.29 -1.36
N PHE A 130 2.35 4.95 -1.98
CA PHE A 130 2.31 4.14 -3.19
C PHE A 130 2.94 4.85 -4.41
N VAL A 131 2.65 6.13 -4.62
CA VAL A 131 3.29 6.95 -5.68
C VAL A 131 4.80 6.94 -5.50
N LYS A 132 5.27 7.05 -4.26
CA LYS A 132 6.69 6.98 -3.94
C LYS A 132 7.28 5.59 -4.17
N PHE A 133 6.51 4.52 -3.95
CA PHE A 133 6.90 3.17 -4.30
C PHE A 133 6.99 2.95 -5.82
N VAL A 134 6.00 3.41 -6.57
CA VAL A 134 6.00 3.34 -8.03
C VAL A 134 7.17 4.15 -8.60
N SER A 135 7.50 5.30 -8.01
CA SER A 135 8.68 6.09 -8.36
C SER A 135 9.97 5.26 -8.39
N LEU A 136 10.13 4.34 -7.44
CA LEU A 136 11.30 3.45 -7.34
C LEU A 136 11.41 2.46 -8.51
N CYS A 137 10.29 2.14 -9.14
CA CYS A 137 10.23 1.25 -10.30
C CYS A 137 10.55 1.98 -11.63
N PHE A 138 10.61 3.32 -11.65
CA PHE A 138 10.86 4.11 -12.85
C PHE A 138 12.34 4.48 -13.03
N LYS A 139 12.77 4.68 -14.29
CA LYS A 139 14.14 5.10 -14.65
C LYS A 139 14.49 6.47 -14.05
N LEU A 140 15.80 6.69 -13.84
CA LEU A 140 16.45 7.81 -13.13
C LEU A 140 15.82 9.21 -13.27
N GLN A 141 15.28 9.59 -14.43
CA GLN A 141 14.72 10.93 -14.65
C GLN A 141 13.28 11.08 -14.13
N GLY A 142 12.43 10.08 -14.31
CA GLY A 142 11.05 10.08 -13.78
C GLY A 142 11.01 9.83 -12.27
N LYS A 143 12.01 9.10 -11.75
CA LYS A 143 12.17 8.81 -10.32
C LYS A 143 12.31 10.08 -9.48
N MET A 144 13.13 11.04 -9.90
CA MET A 144 13.37 12.27 -9.13
C MET A 144 12.09 13.11 -8.98
N LEU A 145 11.34 13.30 -10.08
CA LEU A 145 10.07 14.02 -10.05
C LEU A 145 9.00 13.32 -9.22
N LEU A 146 8.75 12.02 -9.46
CA LEU A 146 7.74 11.28 -8.70
C LEU A 146 8.07 11.23 -7.19
N SER A 147 9.34 11.18 -6.83
CA SER A 147 9.78 11.18 -5.43
C SER A 147 9.48 12.53 -4.75
N HIS A 148 9.74 13.65 -5.43
CA HIS A 148 9.40 14.99 -4.93
C HIS A 148 7.89 15.24 -4.88
N ILE A 149 7.12 14.72 -5.84
CA ILE A 149 5.64 14.69 -5.81
C ILE A 149 5.14 13.90 -4.61
N GLY A 150 5.71 12.73 -4.36
CA GLY A 150 5.47 11.93 -3.15
C GLY A 150 5.68 12.74 -1.87
N ASN A 151 6.81 13.44 -1.78
CA ASN A 151 7.17 14.24 -0.60
C ASN A 151 6.23 15.44 -0.40
N GLY A 152 5.86 16.14 -1.47
CA GLY A 152 4.93 17.27 -1.40
C GLY A 152 3.56 16.85 -0.89
N GLY A 153 3.04 15.73 -1.39
CA GLY A 153 1.75 15.22 -0.94
C GLY A 153 1.77 14.72 0.50
N LEU A 154 2.85 14.04 0.92
CA LEU A 154 3.01 13.62 2.33
C LEU A 154 3.11 14.82 3.28
N MET A 155 3.82 15.87 2.88
CA MET A 155 3.90 17.11 3.66
C MET A 155 2.52 17.75 3.84
N GLN A 156 1.69 17.76 2.79
CA GLN A 156 0.32 18.24 2.87
C GLN A 156 -0.54 17.37 3.80
N VAL A 157 -0.44 16.04 3.71
CA VAL A 157 -1.14 15.10 4.61
C VAL A 157 -0.74 15.35 6.08
N LEU A 158 0.56 15.50 6.37
CA LEU A 158 1.07 15.82 7.70
C LEU A 158 0.57 17.17 8.23
N TRP A 159 0.50 18.17 7.36
CA TRP A 159 -0.03 19.48 7.70
C TRP A 159 -1.52 19.41 8.07
N LEU A 160 -2.32 18.66 7.30
CA LEU A 160 -3.73 18.44 7.61
C LEU A 160 -3.90 17.67 8.92
N ALA A 161 -3.08 16.64 9.17
CA ALA A 161 -3.13 15.86 10.40
C ALA A 161 -2.89 16.76 11.63
N ARG A 162 -1.89 17.64 11.56
CA ARG A 162 -1.62 18.64 12.61
C ARG A 162 -2.78 19.60 12.83
N LYS A 163 -3.38 20.13 11.75
CA LYS A 163 -4.55 21.02 11.87
C LYS A 163 -5.74 20.33 12.53
N LEU A 164 -5.95 19.06 12.20
CA LEU A 164 -7.02 18.26 12.80
C LEU A 164 -6.81 18.11 14.31
N GLN A 165 -5.61 17.69 14.70
CA GLN A 165 -5.23 17.52 16.10
C GLN A 165 -5.37 18.82 16.92
N GLN A 166 -4.93 19.96 16.37
CA GLN A 166 -5.11 21.26 17.00
C GLN A 166 -6.59 21.63 17.20
N THR A 167 -7.46 21.25 16.26
CA THR A 167 -8.90 21.51 16.35
C THR A 167 -9.55 20.68 17.45
N ASP A 168 -9.14 19.41 17.58
CA ASP A 168 -9.62 18.52 18.63
C ASP A 168 -9.18 18.97 20.03
N ASP A 169 -7.94 19.41 20.18
CA ASP A 169 -7.41 19.95 21.44
C ASP A 169 -8.21 21.20 21.90
N ILE A 170 -8.47 22.14 20.97
CA ILE A 170 -9.26 23.35 21.26
C ILE A 170 -10.70 22.98 21.62
N LYS A 171 -11.33 22.04 20.91
CA LYS A 171 -12.69 21.60 21.20
C LYS A 171 -12.78 20.96 22.59
N ASN A 172 -11.84 20.08 22.92
CA ASN A 172 -11.77 19.44 24.23
C ASN A 172 -11.58 20.45 25.36
N GLN A 173 -10.72 21.46 25.19
CA GLN A 173 -10.51 22.51 26.17
C GLN A 173 -11.78 23.34 26.41
N ASN A 174 -12.51 23.72 25.36
CA ASN A 174 -13.77 24.46 25.49
C ASN A 174 -14.88 23.64 26.17
N VAL A 175 -14.99 22.34 25.88
CA VAL A 175 -15.95 21.45 26.56
C VAL A 175 -15.64 21.34 28.05
N LEU A 176 -14.36 21.29 28.43
CA LEU A 176 -13.90 21.25 29.82
C LEU A 176 -14.17 22.56 30.58
N LEU A 177 -14.10 23.70 29.89
CA LEU A 177 -14.43 25.01 30.47
C LEU A 177 -15.95 25.23 30.63
N VAL A 178 -16.77 24.65 29.75
CA VAL A 178 -18.24 24.76 29.82
C VAL A 178 -18.86 23.77 30.81
N ASN A 179 -18.30 22.56 30.95
CA ASN A 179 -18.84 21.50 31.81
C ASN A 179 -18.00 21.25 33.08
N GLY A 180 -17.03 22.11 33.38
CA GLY A 180 -16.24 22.04 34.61
C GLY A 180 -17.12 22.26 35.86
N PRO A 181 -16.79 21.64 37.01
CA PRO A 181 -17.57 21.80 38.23
C PRO A 181 -17.67 23.29 38.59
N SER A 182 -18.88 23.78 38.87
CA SER A 182 -19.06 25.16 39.30
C SER A 182 -18.23 25.40 40.57
N PRO A 183 -17.54 26.53 40.70
CA PRO A 183 -16.87 26.85 41.95
C PRO A 183 -17.95 26.91 43.03
N THR A 184 -17.95 25.92 43.91
CA THR A 184 -18.82 25.85 45.08
C THR A 184 -18.58 27.11 45.89
N SER A 185 -19.56 28.00 45.87
CA SER A 185 -19.72 29.15 46.77
C SER A 185 -19.91 28.70 48.20
#